data_AF-A0A943RTI2-F1
#
_entry.id   AF-A0A943RTI2-F1
#
_cell.length_a   1.000
_cell.length_b   1.000
_cell.length_c   1.000
_cell.angle_alpha   90.00
_cell.angle_beta   90.00
_cell.angle_gamma   90.00
#
_symmetry.space_group_name_H-M   'P 1'
#
loop_
_entity.id
_entity.type
_entity.pdbx_description
1 polymer ?
#
loop_
_entity_poly.entity_id
_entity_poly.type
_entity_poly.pdbx_seq_one_letter_code
_entity_poly.pdbx_strand_id
1 'polypeptide(L)'
;MMKTSVDEMLRNLIFRSFRVKGISFAFLEGLLALCITGVAFMLRTPFETGLPHWIYLLAEWYLAVNAAALVWSYTASRKKTIGTYALLLTLPTVIADGTILRGNACIGALLLLSALLYLECGNRWMFTLSVAVMLIWSVSYVGILFACIVLWQNRKLKSEQLLLLLAAGGVRFVYSYRLWLQAGYSLTTFHFPNIYEIVGREAVQTQLIDPVSLVGLFLTLGLLVLAVYLFGLGKMTESKTYLLRLFLFFGLAAVYFLPYMNQSAGYLICVLSVVYMMTAPGQFFVPMLLQIAAFAGYQECFNGTSMMPMWVFAVIQFLLLAYLGIRLLQEMGVVRIWSQKN
;
A
#
# COMPACT_ATOMS: atom_id res chain seq x y z
N MET A 1 47.54 -11.97 -34.49
CA MET A 1 46.72 -10.80 -34.14
C MET A 1 45.26 -11.24 -34.25
N MET A 2 44.70 -11.72 -33.14
CA MET A 2 43.42 -12.43 -33.11
C MET A 2 42.30 -11.40 -33.25
N LYS A 3 41.56 -11.44 -34.37
CA LYS A 3 40.32 -10.69 -34.57
C LYS A 3 39.32 -11.25 -33.55
N THR A 4 39.24 -10.67 -32.36
CA THR A 4 38.06 -10.85 -31.51
C THR A 4 36.88 -10.40 -32.36
N SER A 5 36.02 -11.36 -32.72
CA SER A 5 34.85 -11.06 -33.53
C SER A 5 34.00 -10.04 -32.77
N VAL A 6 33.37 -9.09 -33.47
CA VAL A 6 32.43 -8.13 -32.84
C VAL A 6 31.39 -8.86 -32.00
N ASP A 7 31.06 -10.09 -32.39
CA ASP A 7 30.17 -11.01 -31.69
C ASP A 7 30.71 -11.44 -30.32
N GLU A 8 32.00 -11.78 -30.19
CA GLU A 8 32.64 -12.02 -28.89
C GLU A 8 32.69 -10.76 -28.02
N MET A 9 32.91 -9.59 -28.63
CA MET A 9 32.90 -8.33 -27.89
C MET A 9 31.52 -8.00 -27.35
N LEU A 10 30.46 -8.16 -28.15
CA LEU A 10 29.07 -7.97 -27.75
C LEU A 10 28.65 -8.99 -26.70
N ARG A 11 28.99 -10.27 -26.88
CA ARG A 11 28.69 -11.33 -25.91
C ARG A 11 29.38 -11.06 -24.57
N ASN A 12 30.66 -10.68 -24.60
CA ASN A 12 31.38 -10.31 -23.39
C ASN A 12 30.83 -9.05 -22.72
N LEU A 13 30.29 -8.10 -23.49
CA LEU A 13 29.69 -6.88 -22.95
C LEU A 13 28.30 -7.14 -22.35
N ILE A 14 27.47 -7.99 -22.98
CA ILE A 14 26.14 -8.39 -22.50
C ILE A 14 26.23 -9.13 -21.16
N PHE A 15 27.19 -10.05 -21.03
CA PHE A 15 27.41 -10.82 -19.80
C PHE A 15 28.37 -10.13 -18.82
N ARG A 16 28.84 -8.92 -19.11
CA ARG A 16 29.73 -8.19 -18.21
C ARG A 16 28.98 -7.81 -16.94
N SER A 17 29.41 -8.38 -15.82
CA SER A 17 28.93 -7.98 -14.50
C SER A 17 29.74 -6.79 -14.00
N PHE A 18 29.07 -5.70 -13.70
CA PHE A 18 29.66 -4.54 -13.02
C PHE A 18 29.45 -4.71 -11.51
N ARG A 19 30.51 -4.51 -10.73
CA ARG A 19 30.43 -4.44 -9.27
C ARG A 19 30.54 -2.99 -8.83
N VAL A 20 29.50 -2.48 -8.18
CA VAL A 20 29.51 -1.17 -7.53
C VAL A 20 29.14 -1.37 -6.07
N LYS A 21 30.06 -1.00 -5.16
CA LYS A 21 29.88 -1.03 -3.70
C LYS A 21 29.15 -2.28 -3.16
N GLY A 22 29.56 -3.47 -3.60
CA GLY A 22 29.04 -4.76 -3.11
C GLY A 22 27.83 -5.34 -3.86
N ILE A 23 27.25 -4.59 -4.82
CA ILE A 23 26.18 -5.07 -5.68
C ILE A 23 26.76 -5.41 -7.05
N SER A 24 26.49 -6.63 -7.54
CA SER A 24 26.85 -7.05 -8.90
C SER A 24 25.63 -7.01 -9.81
N PHE A 25 25.65 -6.16 -10.83
CA PHE A 25 24.60 -6.09 -11.84
C PHE A 25 25.16 -6.41 -13.22
N ALA A 26 24.40 -7.13 -14.03
CA ALA A 26 24.76 -7.37 -15.42
C ALA A 26 24.46 -6.12 -16.27
N PHE A 27 25.24 -5.88 -17.32
CA PHE A 27 24.95 -4.81 -18.29
C PHE A 27 23.49 -4.82 -18.76
N LEU A 28 22.96 -6.02 -19.06
CA LEU A 28 21.58 -6.20 -19.50
C LEU A 28 20.54 -5.77 -18.44
N GLU A 29 20.83 -5.98 -17.16
CA GLU A 29 19.95 -5.54 -16.06
C GLU A 29 19.91 -4.02 -15.96
N GLY A 30 21.06 -3.36 -16.15
CA GLY A 30 21.16 -1.90 -16.20
C GLY A 30 20.46 -1.30 -17.42
N LEU A 31 20.64 -1.90 -18.60
CA LEU A 31 19.94 -1.50 -19.83
C LEU A 31 18.42 -1.68 -19.68
N LEU A 32 17.98 -2.80 -19.12
CA LEU A 32 16.56 -3.06 -18.88
C LEU A 32 15.96 -2.04 -17.92
N ALA A 33 16.64 -1.69 -16.82
CA ALA A 33 16.19 -0.65 -15.90
C ALA A 33 16.07 0.73 -16.58
N LEU A 34 17.03 1.07 -17.45
CA LEU A 34 16.97 2.29 -18.28
C LEU A 34 15.76 2.27 -19.22
N CYS A 35 15.52 1.16 -19.93
CA CYS A 35 14.37 1.01 -20.81
C CYS A 35 13.04 1.13 -20.04
N ILE A 36 12.94 0.47 -18.88
CA ILE A 36 11.75 0.56 -18.01
C ILE A 36 11.51 2.02 -17.58
N THR A 37 12.56 2.72 -17.15
CA THR A 37 12.46 4.13 -16.73
C THR A 37 12.02 5.01 -17.91
N GLY A 38 12.59 4.79 -19.10
CA GLY A 38 12.22 5.50 -20.32
C GLY A 38 10.77 5.27 -20.72
N VAL A 39 10.29 4.02 -20.69
CA VAL A 39 8.89 3.68 -20.96
C VAL A 39 7.96 4.33 -19.93
N ALA A 40 8.30 4.25 -18.65
CA ALA A 40 7.53 4.86 -17.58
C ALA A 40 7.43 6.39 -17.76
N PHE A 41 8.53 7.05 -18.14
CA PHE A 41 8.53 8.46 -18.47
C PHE A 41 7.60 8.77 -19.66
N MET A 42 7.72 8.00 -20.75
CA MET A 42 6.88 8.17 -21.95
C MET A 42 5.40 7.90 -21.71
N LEU A 43 5.03 7.03 -20.75
CA LEU A 43 3.63 6.81 -20.39
C LEU A 43 2.98 8.02 -19.71
N ARG A 44 3.77 8.96 -19.18
CA ARG A 44 3.28 10.14 -18.46
C ARG A 44 3.13 11.36 -19.36
N THR A 45 3.87 11.41 -20.48
CA THR A 45 3.84 12.55 -21.42
C THR A 45 2.47 12.83 -22.05
N PRO A 46 1.54 11.88 -22.28
CA PRO A 46 0.23 12.20 -22.84
C PRO A 46 -0.67 13.00 -21.90
N PHE A 47 -0.40 12.95 -20.59
CA PHE A 47 -1.25 13.57 -19.56
C PHE A 47 -0.81 14.98 -19.16
N GLU A 48 0.36 15.42 -19.62
CA GLU A 48 0.90 16.74 -19.31
C GLU A 48 1.28 17.49 -20.60
N THR A 49 0.91 18.76 -20.68
CA THR A 49 1.35 19.65 -21.77
C THR A 49 2.78 20.11 -21.51
N GLY A 50 3.75 19.19 -21.54
CA GLY A 50 5.16 19.48 -21.25
C GLY A 50 5.94 18.30 -20.67
N LEU A 51 7.10 18.59 -20.08
CA LEU A 51 7.85 17.59 -19.31
C LEU A 51 7.05 17.22 -18.05
N PRO A 52 6.96 15.92 -17.72
CA PRO A 52 6.36 15.44 -16.48
C PRO A 52 6.89 16.21 -15.27
N HIS A 53 6.02 16.56 -14.32
CA HIS A 53 6.45 17.16 -13.06
C HIS A 53 7.47 16.27 -12.35
N TRP A 54 8.72 16.73 -12.39
CA TRP A 54 9.91 15.97 -12.00
C TRP A 54 9.90 15.58 -10.53
N ILE A 55 9.27 16.35 -9.64
CA ILE A 55 9.18 16.04 -8.21
C ILE A 55 8.36 14.75 -7.97
N TYR A 56 7.19 14.62 -8.60
CA TYR A 56 6.34 13.44 -8.45
C TYR A 56 6.97 12.22 -9.12
N LEU A 57 7.53 12.40 -10.32
CA LEU A 57 8.24 11.33 -11.02
C LEU A 57 9.44 10.81 -10.21
N LEU A 58 10.22 11.70 -9.60
CA LEU A 58 11.34 11.31 -8.74
C LEU A 58 10.83 10.56 -7.51
N ALA A 59 9.76 11.01 -6.86
CA ALA A 59 9.18 10.33 -5.72
C ALA A 59 8.71 8.91 -6.08
N GLU A 60 8.04 8.73 -7.22
CA GLU A 60 7.60 7.43 -7.74
C GLU A 60 8.78 6.53 -8.09
N TRP A 61 9.85 7.09 -8.65
CA TRP A 61 11.08 6.35 -8.93
C TRP A 61 11.75 5.87 -7.64
N TYR A 62 11.89 6.73 -6.63
CA TYR A 62 12.39 6.35 -5.32
C TYR A 62 11.49 5.30 -4.64
N LEU A 63 10.18 5.40 -4.82
CA LEU A 63 9.24 4.39 -4.33
C LEU A 63 9.50 3.02 -4.97
N ALA A 64 9.62 2.98 -6.30
CA ALA A 64 9.88 1.75 -7.05
C ALA A 64 11.22 1.13 -6.66
N VAL A 65 12.27 1.94 -6.46
CA VAL A 65 13.58 1.47 -6.00
C VAL A 65 13.50 0.90 -4.58
N ASN A 66 12.82 1.58 -3.65
CA ASN A 66 12.65 1.10 -2.27
C ASN A 66 11.85 -0.22 -2.22
N ALA A 67 10.78 -0.32 -3.00
CA ALA A 67 10.01 -1.56 -3.11
C ALA A 67 10.85 -2.71 -3.67
N ALA A 68 11.64 -2.46 -4.70
CA ALA A 68 12.54 -3.45 -5.28
C ALA A 68 13.61 -3.90 -4.27
N ALA A 69 14.18 -2.97 -3.49
CA ALA A 69 15.11 -3.27 -2.42
C ALA A 69 14.47 -4.13 -1.30
N LEU A 70 13.21 -3.86 -0.95
CA LEU A 70 12.45 -4.66 0.02
C LEU A 70 12.15 -6.07 -0.50
N VAL A 71 11.78 -6.21 -1.77
CA VAL A 71 11.58 -7.52 -2.39
C VAL A 71 12.90 -8.30 -2.50
N TRP A 72 14.01 -7.61 -2.76
CA TRP A 72 15.33 -8.21 -2.74
C TRP A 72 15.69 -8.77 -1.37
N SER A 73 15.47 -8.00 -0.29
CA SER A 73 15.75 -8.47 1.08
C SER A 73 14.89 -9.68 1.48
N TYR A 74 13.68 -9.80 0.94
CA TYR A 74 12.78 -10.92 1.23
C TYR A 74 12.99 -12.17 0.38
N THR A 75 13.42 -12.02 -0.87
CA THR A 75 13.43 -13.13 -1.83
C THR A 75 14.80 -13.46 -2.41
N ALA A 76 15.79 -12.57 -2.26
CA ALA A 76 17.11 -12.63 -2.89
C ALA A 76 17.07 -12.89 -4.41
N SER A 77 15.94 -12.64 -5.06
CA SER A 77 15.68 -13.01 -6.45
C SER A 77 15.72 -11.78 -7.34
N ARG A 78 16.70 -11.76 -8.26
CA ARG A 78 16.90 -10.63 -9.19
C ARG A 78 15.69 -10.38 -10.08
N LYS A 79 15.08 -11.48 -10.58
CA LYS A 79 13.89 -11.42 -11.44
C LYS A 79 12.72 -10.74 -10.74
N LYS A 80 12.48 -11.07 -9.47
CA LYS A 80 11.40 -10.47 -8.66
C LYS A 80 11.68 -9.00 -8.36
N THR A 81 12.92 -8.65 -8.05
CA THR A 81 13.35 -7.27 -7.81
C THR A 81 13.14 -6.38 -9.03
N ILE A 82 13.67 -6.77 -10.19
CA ILE A 82 13.51 -6.01 -11.45
C ILE A 82 12.03 -5.98 -11.86
N GLY A 83 11.30 -7.08 -11.69
CA GLY A 83 9.86 -7.12 -11.94
C GLY A 83 9.07 -6.16 -11.05
N THR A 84 9.43 -6.04 -9.77
CA THR A 84 8.78 -5.10 -8.83
C THR A 84 8.99 -3.66 -9.27
N TYR A 85 10.23 -3.34 -9.62
CA TYR A 85 10.62 -2.04 -10.14
C TYR A 85 9.82 -1.68 -11.41
N ALA A 86 9.75 -2.61 -12.36
CA ALA A 86 9.00 -2.44 -13.61
C ALA A 86 7.51 -2.23 -13.38
N LEU A 87 6.89 -3.07 -12.55
CA LEU A 87 5.45 -3.00 -12.29
C LEU A 87 5.05 -1.69 -11.62
N LEU A 88 5.79 -1.23 -10.61
CA LEU A 88 5.42 -0.01 -9.89
C LEU A 88 5.55 1.25 -10.75
N LEU A 89 6.57 1.34 -11.59
CA LEU A 89 6.74 2.49 -12.49
C LEU A 89 5.66 2.57 -13.58
N THR A 90 5.08 1.43 -13.95
CA THR A 90 4.05 1.29 -14.99
C THR A 90 2.64 1.11 -14.42
N LEU A 91 2.49 1.10 -13.09
CA LEU A 91 1.21 0.80 -12.44
C LEU A 91 0.20 1.93 -12.71
N PRO A 92 -1.02 1.63 -13.19
CA PRO A 92 -2.00 2.66 -13.52
C PRO A 92 -2.41 3.55 -12.35
N THR A 93 -2.47 3.00 -11.12
CA THR A 93 -2.77 3.77 -9.90
C THR A 93 -1.66 4.74 -9.54
N VAL A 94 -0.40 4.35 -9.79
CA VAL A 94 0.75 5.23 -9.58
C VAL A 94 0.66 6.43 -10.52
N ILE A 95 0.46 6.15 -11.81
CA ILE A 95 0.33 7.18 -12.85
C ILE A 95 -0.88 8.09 -12.58
N ALA A 96 -2.04 7.51 -12.22
CA ALA A 96 -3.26 8.26 -11.93
C ALA A 96 -3.10 9.21 -10.73
N ASP A 97 -2.48 8.76 -9.64
CA ASP A 97 -2.28 9.61 -8.48
C ASP A 97 -1.22 10.68 -8.73
N GLY A 98 0.00 10.28 -9.14
CA GLY A 98 1.12 11.20 -9.18
C GLY A 98 1.13 12.11 -10.41
N THR A 99 0.77 11.60 -11.59
CA THR A 99 0.82 12.38 -12.84
C THR A 99 -0.51 13.11 -13.09
N ILE A 100 -1.65 12.41 -13.01
CA ILE A 100 -2.94 13.01 -13.37
C ILE A 100 -3.49 13.87 -12.23
N LEU A 101 -3.59 13.33 -11.00
CA LEU A 101 -4.08 14.10 -9.85
C LEU A 101 -3.03 15.01 -9.21
N ARG A 102 -1.73 14.79 -9.48
CA ARG A 102 -0.63 15.43 -8.76
C ARG A 102 -0.74 15.23 -7.24
N GLY A 103 -1.16 14.02 -6.88
CA GLY A 103 -1.37 13.57 -5.52
C GLY A 103 -0.06 13.31 -4.78
N ASN A 104 -0.13 13.35 -3.46
CA ASN A 104 1.00 13.11 -2.58
C ASN A 104 0.97 11.73 -1.90
N ALA A 105 0.12 10.80 -2.37
CA ALA A 105 -0.03 9.49 -1.75
C ALA A 105 1.26 8.65 -1.87
N CYS A 106 2.06 8.90 -2.92
CA CYS A 106 3.40 8.34 -3.11
C CYS A 106 4.30 8.53 -1.88
N ILE A 107 4.21 9.67 -1.19
CA ILE A 107 5.03 9.96 -0.01
C ILE A 107 4.67 9.00 1.14
N GLY A 108 3.38 8.75 1.36
CA GLY A 108 2.95 7.80 2.39
C GLY A 108 3.41 6.38 2.09
N ALA A 109 3.33 5.95 0.83
CA ALA A 109 3.86 4.65 0.41
C ALA A 109 5.38 4.54 0.59
N LEU A 110 6.12 5.60 0.25
CA LEU A 110 7.57 5.65 0.41
C LEU A 110 7.95 5.54 1.89
N LEU A 111 7.24 6.26 2.77
CA LEU A 111 7.45 6.22 4.22
C LEU A 111 7.18 4.82 4.81
N LEU A 112 6.13 4.11 4.35
CA LEU A 112 5.88 2.75 4.84
C LEU A 112 6.96 1.78 4.35
N LEU A 113 7.32 1.81 3.06
CA LEU A 113 8.30 0.87 2.53
C LEU A 113 9.69 1.09 3.14
N SER A 114 10.09 2.35 3.33
CA SER A 114 11.31 2.68 4.05
C SER A 114 11.24 2.25 5.52
N ALA A 115 10.09 2.39 6.19
CA ALA A 115 9.90 1.85 7.53
C ALA A 115 10.12 0.33 7.56
N LEU A 116 9.50 -0.42 6.64
CA LEU A 116 9.67 -1.87 6.56
C LEU A 116 11.14 -2.27 6.34
N LEU A 117 11.88 -1.54 5.50
CA LEU A 117 13.33 -1.73 5.34
C LEU A 117 14.10 -1.47 6.65
N TYR A 118 13.77 -0.42 7.40
CA TYR A 118 14.41 -0.17 8.70
C TYR A 118 14.10 -1.25 9.73
N LEU A 119 12.90 -1.82 9.69
CA LEU A 119 12.52 -2.95 10.53
C LEU A 119 13.38 -4.19 10.20
N GLU A 120 13.66 -4.42 8.92
CA GLU A 120 14.57 -5.50 8.47
C GLU A 120 16.01 -5.28 8.90
N CYS A 121 16.49 -4.04 8.85
CA CYS A 121 17.81 -3.66 9.35
C CYS A 121 17.92 -3.68 10.90
N GLY A 122 16.83 -4.01 11.61
CA GLY A 122 16.79 -4.07 13.07
C GLY A 122 16.66 -2.70 13.75
N ASN A 123 16.55 -1.60 13.00
CA ASN A 123 16.43 -0.26 13.55
C ASN A 123 14.96 0.12 13.81
N ARG A 124 14.47 -0.31 14.98
CA ARG A 124 13.06 -0.12 15.40
C ARG A 124 12.66 1.35 15.58
N TRP A 125 13.59 2.22 15.97
CA TRP A 125 13.30 3.64 16.15
C TRP A 125 13.08 4.36 14.82
N MET A 126 13.93 4.10 13.82
CA MET A 126 13.71 4.65 12.48
C MET A 126 12.42 4.14 11.85
N PHE A 127 12.08 2.86 12.05
CA PHE A 127 10.75 2.34 11.69
C PHE A 127 9.64 3.18 12.35
N THR A 128 9.71 3.40 13.66
CA THR A 128 8.68 4.12 14.42
C THR A 128 8.55 5.57 13.96
N LEU A 129 9.66 6.26 13.73
CA LEU A 129 9.67 7.65 13.24
C LEU A 129 9.08 7.76 11.84
N SER A 130 9.47 6.88 10.91
CA SER A 130 8.91 6.86 9.55
C SER A 130 7.39 6.60 9.55
N VAL A 131 6.92 5.66 10.36
CA VAL A 131 5.47 5.39 10.50
C VAL A 131 4.76 6.55 11.20
N ALA A 132 5.35 7.19 12.20
CA ALA A 132 4.76 8.34 12.88
C ALA A 132 4.56 9.52 11.91
N VAL A 133 5.58 9.84 11.09
CA VAL A 133 5.49 10.88 10.06
C VAL A 133 4.39 10.53 9.05
N MET A 134 4.31 9.27 8.62
CA MET A 134 3.24 8.80 7.73
C MET A 134 1.85 8.97 8.36
N LEU A 135 1.67 8.59 9.64
CA LEU A 135 0.41 8.74 10.34
C LEU A 135 -0.02 10.20 10.52
N ILE A 136 0.94 11.12 10.70
CA ILE A 136 0.67 12.57 10.72
C ILE A 136 0.27 13.07 9.32
N TRP A 137 0.83 12.47 8.26
CA TRP A 137 0.59 12.89 6.89
C TRP A 137 -0.87 12.73 6.47
N SER A 138 -1.45 11.53 6.63
CA SER A 138 -2.83 11.26 6.23
C SER A 138 -3.54 10.28 7.14
N VAL A 139 -4.84 10.54 7.34
CA VAL A 139 -5.75 9.67 8.10
C VAL A 139 -5.97 8.32 7.40
N SER A 140 -5.79 8.24 6.08
CA SER A 140 -5.94 6.98 5.32
C SER A 140 -4.99 5.88 5.81
N TYR A 141 -3.93 6.25 6.53
CA TYR A 141 -2.92 5.32 7.04
C TYR A 141 -3.20 4.84 8.48
N VAL A 142 -4.32 5.24 9.09
CA VAL A 142 -4.69 4.85 10.46
C VAL A 142 -4.77 3.32 10.61
N GLY A 143 -5.10 2.57 9.56
CA GLY A 143 -5.02 1.10 9.58
C GLY A 143 -3.64 0.58 9.97
N ILE A 144 -2.57 1.23 9.52
CA ILE A 144 -1.19 0.84 9.83
C ILE A 144 -0.89 0.96 11.33
N LEU A 145 -1.53 1.89 12.04
CA LEU A 145 -1.42 1.99 13.50
C LEU A 145 -1.90 0.72 14.19
N PHE A 146 -3.02 0.14 13.74
CA PHE A 146 -3.56 -1.10 14.32
C PHE A 146 -2.66 -2.30 14.04
N ALA A 147 -2.06 -2.38 12.85
CA ALA A 147 -1.01 -3.37 12.57
C ALA A 147 0.18 -3.22 13.54
N CYS A 148 0.61 -1.98 13.85
CA CYS A 148 1.65 -1.72 14.83
C CYS A 148 1.26 -2.12 16.26
N ILE A 149 -0.02 -2.00 16.65
CA ILE A 149 -0.50 -2.50 17.95
C ILE A 149 -0.32 -4.02 18.04
N VAL A 150 -0.62 -4.76 16.97
CA VAL A 150 -0.38 -6.22 16.91
C VAL A 150 1.13 -6.54 17.02
N LEU A 151 2.00 -5.75 16.36
CA LEU A 151 3.45 -5.90 16.51
C LEU A 151 3.94 -5.64 17.95
N TRP A 152 3.32 -4.70 18.65
CA TRP A 152 3.60 -4.43 20.06
C TRP A 152 3.17 -5.60 20.98
N GLN A 153 1.96 -6.16 20.78
CA GLN A 153 1.49 -7.33 21.53
C GLN A 153 2.46 -8.52 21.42
N ASN A 154 3.08 -8.66 20.25
CA ASN A 154 4.07 -9.70 19.97
C ASN A 154 5.52 -9.31 20.35
N ARG A 155 5.70 -8.27 21.19
CA ARG A 155 6.99 -7.78 21.70
C ARG A 155 8.01 -7.36 20.63
N LYS A 156 7.56 -7.05 19.40
CA LYS A 156 8.43 -6.48 18.37
C LYS A 156 8.67 -4.98 18.59
N LEU A 157 7.71 -4.27 19.16
CA LEU A 157 7.80 -2.84 19.48
C LEU A 157 7.82 -2.59 20.99
N LYS A 158 8.50 -1.53 21.42
CA LYS A 158 8.47 -1.06 22.82
C LYS A 158 7.23 -0.22 23.10
N SER A 159 6.82 -0.11 24.36
CA SER A 159 5.66 0.71 24.76
C SER A 159 5.83 2.20 24.44
N GLU A 160 7.05 2.73 24.57
CA GLU A 160 7.38 4.12 24.18
C GLU A 160 7.11 4.38 22.70
N GLN A 161 7.49 3.43 21.84
CA GLN A 161 7.29 3.50 20.40
C GLN A 161 5.80 3.46 20.07
N LEU A 162 5.04 2.60 20.75
CA LEU A 162 3.60 2.55 20.57
C LEU A 162 2.94 3.86 20.99
N LEU A 163 3.34 4.46 22.11
CA LEU A 163 2.77 5.72 22.60
C LEU A 163 2.99 6.85 21.59
N LEU A 164 4.18 6.92 20.97
CA LEU A 164 4.46 7.88 19.90
C LEU A 164 3.54 7.67 18.69
N LEU A 165 3.34 6.43 18.27
CA LEU A 165 2.47 6.10 17.12
C LEU A 165 0.99 6.41 17.42
N LEU A 166 0.53 6.11 18.63
CA LEU A 166 -0.82 6.44 19.10
C LEU A 166 -1.03 7.96 19.14
N ALA A 167 -0.04 8.72 19.62
CA ALA A 167 -0.09 10.18 19.63
C ALA A 167 -0.14 10.74 18.19
N ALA A 168 0.77 10.30 17.32
CA ALA A 168 0.84 10.72 15.93
C ALA A 168 -0.46 10.44 15.15
N GLY A 169 -0.93 9.19 15.21
CA GLY A 169 -2.17 8.78 14.55
C GLY A 169 -3.42 9.43 15.17
N GLY A 170 -3.47 9.53 16.50
CA GLY A 170 -4.59 10.14 17.23
C GLY A 170 -4.74 11.63 16.94
N VAL A 171 -3.64 12.39 16.94
CA VAL A 171 -3.65 13.83 16.60
C VAL A 171 -4.17 14.03 15.18
N ARG A 172 -3.65 13.28 14.20
CA ARG A 172 -4.11 13.41 12.81
C ARG A 172 -5.56 12.99 12.64
N PHE A 173 -5.98 11.91 13.29
CA PHE A 173 -7.35 11.42 13.27
C PHE A 173 -8.33 12.47 13.78
N VAL A 174 -8.11 13.01 14.99
CA VAL A 174 -8.98 14.03 15.59
C VAL A 174 -9.00 15.30 14.74
N TYR A 175 -7.83 15.75 14.26
CA TYR A 175 -7.73 16.96 13.44
C TYR A 175 -8.49 16.84 12.12
N SER A 176 -8.27 15.77 11.36
CA SER A 176 -8.92 15.56 10.06
C SER A 176 -10.44 15.43 10.19
N TYR A 177 -10.92 14.62 11.13
CA TYR A 177 -12.37 14.42 11.31
C TYR A 177 -13.06 15.66 11.84
N ARG A 178 -12.41 16.45 12.72
CA ARG A 178 -12.94 17.73 13.15
C ARG A 178 -13.14 18.68 11.97
N LEU A 179 -12.15 18.77 11.07
CA LEU A 179 -12.26 19.60 9.86
C LEU A 179 -13.36 19.11 8.91
N TRP A 180 -13.47 17.79 8.71
CA TRP A 180 -14.48 17.22 7.83
C TRP A 180 -15.90 17.42 8.34
N LEU A 181 -16.11 17.24 9.64
CA LEU A 181 -17.40 17.51 10.29
C LEU A 181 -17.74 19.00 10.25
N GLN A 182 -16.76 19.90 10.40
CA GLN A 182 -16.96 21.35 10.27
C GLN A 182 -17.26 21.78 8.83
N ALA A 183 -16.66 21.11 7.85
CA ALA A 183 -16.84 21.40 6.43
C ALA A 183 -18.17 20.86 5.86
N GLY A 184 -18.90 20.02 6.62
CA GLY A 184 -20.16 19.42 6.17
C GLY A 184 -19.97 18.46 4.99
N TYR A 185 -18.81 17.78 4.90
CA TYR A 185 -18.58 16.83 3.82
C TYR A 185 -19.58 15.66 3.89
N SER A 186 -20.14 15.33 2.74
CA SER A 186 -21.02 14.18 2.55
C SER A 186 -20.24 12.95 2.07
N LEU A 187 -20.83 11.76 2.23
CA LEU A 187 -20.26 10.49 1.76
C LEU A 187 -19.95 10.47 0.24
N THR A 188 -20.62 11.30 -0.56
CA THR A 188 -20.37 11.43 -2.01
C THR A 188 -19.16 12.30 -2.35
N THR A 189 -18.58 12.99 -1.37
CA THR A 189 -17.46 13.93 -1.60
C THR A 189 -16.18 13.19 -1.98
N PHE A 190 -16.07 11.91 -1.62
CA PHE A 190 -14.84 11.14 -1.78
C PHE A 190 -15.07 9.84 -2.56
N HIS A 191 -14.26 9.64 -3.61
CA HIS A 191 -14.46 8.61 -4.63
C HIS A 191 -13.65 7.33 -4.34
N PHE A 192 -14.03 6.58 -3.31
CA PHE A 192 -13.40 5.27 -3.02
C PHE A 192 -14.44 4.16 -2.85
N PRO A 193 -14.23 2.95 -3.42
CA PRO A 193 -15.18 1.85 -3.25
C PRO A 193 -15.11 1.27 -1.85
N ASN A 194 -16.06 1.67 -0.99
CA ASN A 194 -16.13 1.28 0.42
C ASN A 194 -17.52 0.72 0.77
N ILE A 195 -17.73 0.35 2.05
CA ILE A 195 -19.00 -0.22 2.51
C ILE A 195 -20.21 0.68 2.25
N TYR A 196 -20.02 2.00 2.21
CA TYR A 196 -21.11 2.97 2.03
C TYR A 196 -21.72 2.92 0.62
N GLU A 197 -20.98 2.39 -0.37
CA GLU A 197 -21.53 2.06 -1.69
C GLU A 197 -22.61 0.99 -1.67
N ILE A 198 -22.55 0.09 -0.69
CA ILE A 198 -23.48 -1.04 -0.54
C ILE A 198 -24.68 -0.63 0.29
N VAL A 199 -24.43 0.11 1.38
CA VAL A 199 -25.48 0.58 2.31
C VAL A 199 -26.38 1.63 1.63
N GLY A 200 -25.88 2.28 0.58
CA GLY A 200 -26.62 3.23 -0.25
C GLY A 200 -26.29 4.68 0.14
N ARG A 201 -25.88 5.46 -0.87
CA ARG A 201 -25.57 6.89 -0.75
C ARG A 201 -26.82 7.77 -0.56
N GLU A 202 -28.03 7.22 -0.78
CA GLU A 202 -29.30 7.95 -0.80
C GLU A 202 -29.92 8.19 0.58
N ALA A 203 -29.54 7.43 1.62
CA ALA A 203 -30.05 7.61 2.98
C ALA A 203 -29.56 8.91 3.68
N VAL A 204 -28.78 9.76 2.96
CA VAL A 204 -27.83 10.72 3.54
C VAL A 204 -28.08 12.17 3.05
N GLN A 205 -28.97 12.39 2.10
CA GLN A 205 -29.22 13.72 1.54
C GLN A 205 -30.12 14.56 2.46
N THR A 206 -29.58 15.22 3.51
CA THR A 206 -30.07 16.53 4.05
C THR A 206 -29.45 17.01 5.38
N GLN A 207 -28.59 16.26 6.08
CA GLN A 207 -28.11 16.67 7.42
C GLN A 207 -26.67 17.20 7.43
N LEU A 208 -26.42 18.24 8.25
CA LEU A 208 -25.10 18.90 8.44
C LEU A 208 -24.03 17.95 9.00
N ILE A 209 -24.46 16.97 9.80
CA ILE A 209 -23.65 15.88 10.31
C ILE A 209 -24.36 14.62 9.86
N ASP A 210 -23.71 13.82 9.04
CA ASP A 210 -24.26 12.55 8.59
C ASP A 210 -24.20 11.53 9.75
N PRO A 211 -25.34 11.13 10.35
CA PRO A 211 -25.34 10.17 11.45
C PRO A 211 -24.76 8.81 11.02
N VAL A 212 -24.85 8.46 9.73
CA VAL A 212 -24.31 7.21 9.19
C VAL A 212 -22.78 7.24 9.22
N SER A 213 -22.16 8.38 8.90
CA SER A 213 -20.70 8.50 8.93
C SER A 213 -20.14 8.46 10.35
N LEU A 214 -20.84 9.06 11.33
CA LEU A 214 -20.45 8.96 12.74
C LEU A 214 -20.57 7.52 13.27
N VAL A 215 -21.69 6.85 12.99
CA VAL A 215 -21.87 5.43 13.35
C VAL A 215 -20.79 4.59 12.68
N GLY A 216 -20.53 4.82 11.40
CA GLY A 216 -19.48 4.15 10.64
C GLY A 216 -18.09 4.36 11.23
N LEU A 217 -17.77 5.56 11.69
CA LEU A 217 -16.50 5.87 12.37
C LEU A 217 -16.33 5.04 13.66
N PHE A 218 -17.32 5.08 14.56
CA PHE A 218 -17.25 4.33 15.81
C PHE A 218 -17.24 2.82 15.59
N LEU A 219 -18.06 2.34 14.65
CA LEU A 219 -18.09 0.95 14.24
C LEU A 219 -16.73 0.50 13.69
N THR A 220 -16.09 1.33 12.85
CA THR A 220 -14.76 1.03 12.30
C THR A 220 -13.72 0.90 13.39
N LEU A 221 -13.66 1.85 14.33
CA LEU A 221 -12.74 1.76 15.46
C LEU A 221 -13.01 0.50 16.31
N GLY A 222 -14.28 0.19 16.58
CA GLY A 222 -14.68 -1.02 17.28
C GLY A 222 -14.23 -2.30 16.57
N LEU A 223 -14.45 -2.39 15.25
CA LEU A 223 -14.04 -3.53 14.42
C LEU A 223 -12.52 -3.68 14.34
N LEU A 224 -11.77 -2.57 14.24
CA LEU A 224 -10.31 -2.60 14.20
C LEU A 224 -9.73 -3.02 15.56
N VAL A 225 -10.29 -2.53 16.67
CA VAL A 225 -9.92 -2.97 18.03
C VAL A 225 -10.25 -4.45 18.23
N LEU A 226 -11.42 -4.90 17.78
CA LEU A 226 -11.80 -6.32 17.83
C LEU A 226 -10.84 -7.18 17.00
N ALA A 227 -10.46 -6.73 15.80
CA ALA A 227 -9.48 -7.42 14.98
C ALA A 227 -8.11 -7.52 15.69
N VAL A 228 -7.64 -6.43 16.30
CA VAL A 228 -6.42 -6.43 17.12
C VAL A 228 -6.53 -7.43 18.28
N TYR A 229 -7.67 -7.48 18.97
CA TYR A 229 -7.90 -8.45 20.03
C TYR A 229 -7.83 -9.89 19.52
N LEU A 230 -8.49 -10.19 18.40
CA LEU A 230 -8.48 -11.52 17.78
C LEU A 230 -7.07 -11.96 17.38
N PHE A 231 -6.29 -11.05 16.79
CA PHE A 231 -4.89 -11.33 16.46
C PHE A 231 -3.99 -11.40 17.70
N GLY A 232 -4.36 -10.76 18.81
CA GLY A 232 -3.66 -10.90 20.09
C GLY A 232 -3.78 -12.29 20.73
N LEU A 233 -4.77 -13.11 20.33
CA LEU A 233 -4.98 -14.47 20.87
C LEU A 233 -4.02 -15.51 20.28
N GLY A 234 -3.49 -15.26 19.08
CA GLY A 234 -2.60 -16.19 18.39
C GLY A 234 -1.13 -15.85 18.60
N LYS A 235 -0.24 -16.76 18.16
CA LYS A 235 1.20 -16.47 18.11
C LYS A 235 1.58 -15.99 16.71
N MET A 236 2.30 -14.86 16.62
CA MET A 236 2.84 -14.41 15.34
C MET A 236 3.87 -15.38 14.79
N THR A 237 3.69 -15.77 13.52
CA THR A 237 4.75 -16.38 12.71
C THR A 237 5.77 -15.32 12.28
N GLU A 238 7.06 -15.64 12.38
CA GLU A 238 8.20 -14.80 11.96
C GLU A 238 8.33 -14.66 10.41
N SER A 239 7.28 -14.97 9.66
CA SER A 239 7.29 -14.91 8.20
C SER A 239 7.17 -13.49 7.69
N LYS A 240 8.01 -13.10 6.73
CA LYS A 240 7.94 -11.79 6.06
C LYS A 240 6.64 -11.61 5.29
N THR A 241 6.14 -12.69 4.69
CA THR A 241 4.85 -12.72 4.01
C THR A 241 3.69 -12.46 4.97
N TYR A 242 3.80 -12.95 6.21
CA TYR A 242 2.81 -12.66 7.26
C TYR A 242 2.78 -11.17 7.60
N LEU A 243 3.95 -10.54 7.77
CA LEU A 243 4.05 -9.11 8.06
C LEU A 243 3.39 -8.25 6.97
N LEU A 244 3.67 -8.54 5.70
CA LEU A 244 3.05 -7.83 4.57
C LEU A 244 1.53 -8.03 4.55
N ARG A 245 1.06 -9.25 4.83
CA ARG A 245 -0.39 -9.53 4.87
C ARG A 245 -1.08 -8.80 6.02
N LEU A 246 -0.42 -8.67 7.17
CA LEU A 246 -0.92 -7.94 8.34
C LEU A 246 -1.14 -6.46 8.00
N PHE A 247 -0.14 -5.80 7.41
CA PHE A 247 -0.25 -4.40 7.00
C PHE A 247 -1.29 -4.21 5.89
N LEU A 248 -1.36 -5.12 4.91
CA LEU A 248 -2.39 -5.10 3.87
C LEU A 248 -3.80 -5.22 4.46
N PHE A 249 -4.01 -6.16 5.38
CA PHE A 249 -5.30 -6.39 6.00
C PHE A 249 -5.77 -5.17 6.76
N PHE A 250 -4.96 -4.64 7.68
CA PHE A 250 -5.36 -3.50 8.50
C PHE A 250 -5.46 -2.19 7.69
N GLY A 251 -4.56 -2.00 6.72
CA GLY A 251 -4.64 -0.87 5.79
C GLY A 251 -5.95 -0.90 5.00
N LEU A 252 -6.28 -2.05 4.39
CA LEU A 252 -7.52 -2.22 3.64
C LEU A 252 -8.76 -2.13 4.54
N ALA A 253 -8.74 -2.73 5.73
CA ALA A 253 -9.85 -2.66 6.68
C ALA A 253 -10.19 -1.21 7.06
N ALA A 254 -9.17 -0.41 7.39
CA ALA A 254 -9.38 0.99 7.74
C ALA A 254 -9.96 1.78 6.56
N VAL A 255 -9.40 1.64 5.36
CA VAL A 255 -9.88 2.38 4.19
C VAL A 255 -11.27 1.91 3.74
N TYR A 256 -11.62 0.63 3.95
CA TYR A 256 -12.92 0.08 3.56
C TYR A 256 -14.07 0.50 4.49
N PHE A 257 -13.81 0.61 5.80
CA PHE A 257 -14.85 0.93 6.78
C PHE A 257 -14.89 2.42 7.17
N LEU A 258 -13.76 3.14 7.14
CA LEU A 258 -13.76 4.56 7.49
C LEU A 258 -14.55 5.38 6.47
N PRO A 259 -15.39 6.33 6.93
CA PRO A 259 -16.04 7.28 6.03
C PRO A 259 -15.01 8.28 5.46
N TYR A 260 -15.42 9.00 4.42
CA TYR A 260 -14.65 10.10 3.82
C TYR A 260 -13.27 9.72 3.24
N MET A 261 -13.14 8.49 2.72
CA MET A 261 -11.92 8.03 2.07
C MET A 261 -11.93 8.39 0.58
N ASN A 262 -10.87 9.04 0.12
CA ASN A 262 -10.68 9.40 -1.29
C ASN A 262 -9.99 8.29 -2.09
N GLN A 263 -9.97 8.42 -3.41
CA GLN A 263 -9.33 7.50 -4.35
C GLN A 263 -7.86 7.20 -3.99
N SER A 264 -7.14 8.20 -3.46
CA SER A 264 -5.74 8.09 -3.04
C SER A 264 -5.52 7.15 -1.85
N ALA A 265 -6.56 6.82 -1.08
CA ALA A 265 -6.45 5.88 0.04
C ALA A 265 -6.06 4.46 -0.43
N GLY A 266 -6.42 4.09 -1.66
CA GLY A 266 -6.04 2.81 -2.26
C GLY A 266 -4.57 2.71 -2.70
N TYR A 267 -3.87 3.84 -2.85
CA TYR A 267 -2.51 3.89 -3.42
C TYR A 267 -1.52 3.02 -2.64
N LEU A 268 -1.45 3.22 -1.32
CA LEU A 268 -0.54 2.48 -0.44
C LEU A 268 -0.82 0.97 -0.50
N ILE A 269 -2.10 0.60 -0.49
CA ILE A 269 -2.55 -0.79 -0.50
C ILE A 269 -2.16 -1.45 -1.82
N CYS A 270 -2.31 -0.75 -2.95
CA CYS A 270 -1.87 -1.24 -4.26
C CYS A 270 -0.35 -1.48 -4.30
N VAL A 271 0.46 -0.51 -3.84
CA VAL A 271 1.92 -0.65 -3.80
C VAL A 271 2.33 -1.83 -2.92
N LEU A 272 1.75 -1.94 -1.72
CA LEU A 272 2.06 -3.03 -0.79
C LEU A 272 1.62 -4.40 -1.34
N SER A 273 0.52 -4.44 -2.10
CA SER A 273 0.02 -5.68 -2.72
C SER A 273 0.95 -6.21 -3.82
N VAL A 274 1.61 -5.31 -4.57
CA VAL A 274 2.64 -5.70 -5.56
C VAL A 274 3.85 -6.31 -4.86
N VAL A 275 4.31 -5.71 -3.76
CA VAL A 275 5.39 -6.27 -2.93
C VAL A 275 4.98 -7.64 -2.38
N TYR A 276 3.75 -7.77 -1.87
CA TYR A 276 3.20 -9.02 -1.36
C TYR A 276 3.21 -10.13 -2.41
N MET A 277 2.71 -9.86 -3.61
CA MET A 277 2.72 -10.80 -4.74
C MET A 277 4.13 -11.27 -5.11
N MET A 278 5.12 -10.40 -5.05
CA MET A 278 6.49 -10.79 -5.34
C MET A 278 7.06 -11.75 -4.29
N THR A 279 6.66 -11.60 -3.03
CA THR A 279 6.98 -12.59 -1.99
C THR A 279 6.20 -13.89 -2.13
N ALA A 280 4.91 -13.80 -2.51
CA ALA A 280 3.98 -14.92 -2.63
C ALA A 280 3.27 -14.93 -4.00
N PRO A 281 3.93 -15.43 -5.07
CA PRO A 281 3.41 -15.31 -6.44
C PRO A 281 2.09 -16.06 -6.67
N GLY A 282 1.82 -17.11 -5.88
CA GLY A 282 0.54 -17.83 -5.91
C GLY A 282 -0.67 -16.99 -5.47
N GLN A 283 -0.45 -15.76 -4.99
CA GLN A 283 -1.49 -14.82 -4.55
C GLN A 283 -1.67 -13.65 -5.53
N PHE A 284 -1.34 -13.86 -6.81
CA PHE A 284 -1.43 -12.84 -7.88
C PHE A 284 -2.80 -12.17 -8.01
N PHE A 285 -3.88 -12.87 -7.71
CA PHE A 285 -5.23 -12.30 -7.80
C PHE A 285 -5.45 -11.15 -6.80
N VAL A 286 -4.72 -11.12 -5.67
CA VAL A 286 -4.85 -10.07 -4.65
C VAL A 286 -4.48 -8.69 -5.20
N PRO A 287 -3.24 -8.43 -5.69
CA PRO A 287 -2.91 -7.14 -6.28
C PRO A 287 -3.72 -6.83 -7.53
N MET A 288 -4.07 -7.84 -8.34
CA MET A 288 -4.86 -7.62 -9.56
C MET A 288 -6.22 -7.02 -9.21
N LEU A 289 -6.97 -7.66 -8.32
CA LEU A 289 -8.30 -7.20 -7.94
C LEU A 289 -8.25 -5.90 -7.14
N LEU A 290 -7.24 -5.70 -6.27
CA LEU A 290 -7.04 -4.43 -5.58
C LEU A 290 -6.75 -3.28 -6.54
N GLN A 291 -5.93 -3.53 -7.56
CA GLN A 291 -5.59 -2.54 -8.58
C GLN A 291 -6.81 -2.15 -9.39
N ILE A 292 -7.64 -3.12 -9.79
CA ILE A 292 -8.91 -2.87 -10.50
C ILE A 292 -9.85 -2.03 -9.63
N ALA A 293 -10.06 -2.44 -8.38
CA ALA A 293 -10.97 -1.75 -7.47
C ALA A 293 -10.49 -0.33 -7.12
N ALA A 294 -9.19 -0.14 -6.85
CA ALA A 294 -8.64 1.17 -6.56
C ALA A 294 -8.69 2.09 -7.79
N PHE A 295 -8.35 1.59 -8.97
CA PHE A 295 -8.39 2.38 -10.21
C PHE A 295 -9.80 2.82 -10.59
N ALA A 296 -10.83 2.04 -10.23
CA ALA A 296 -12.23 2.46 -10.41
C ALA A 296 -12.55 3.77 -9.66
N GLY A 297 -12.00 3.98 -8.45
CA GLY A 297 -12.15 5.22 -7.70
C GLY A 297 -11.47 6.41 -8.38
N TYR A 298 -10.27 6.21 -8.95
CA TYR A 298 -9.62 7.23 -9.77
C TYR A 298 -10.45 7.57 -11.01
N GLN A 299 -11.03 6.58 -11.67
CA GLN A 299 -11.87 6.81 -12.84
C GLN A 299 -13.13 7.61 -12.50
N GLU A 300 -13.82 7.28 -11.41
CA GLU A 300 -14.99 8.07 -10.95
C GLU A 300 -14.57 9.52 -10.66
N CYS A 301 -13.41 9.73 -10.06
CA CYS A 301 -12.86 11.06 -9.82
C CYS A 301 -12.57 11.83 -11.12
N PHE A 302 -12.10 11.17 -12.19
CA PHE A 302 -11.76 11.82 -13.45
C PHE A 302 -12.96 12.07 -14.36
N ASN A 303 -13.86 11.10 -14.45
CA ASN A 303 -14.93 11.06 -15.46
C ASN A 303 -16.33 11.28 -14.85
N GLY A 304 -16.43 11.42 -13.53
CA GLY A 304 -17.70 11.43 -12.79
C GLY A 304 -18.44 10.08 -12.77
N THR A 305 -17.92 9.07 -13.47
CA THR A 305 -18.51 7.73 -13.60
C THR A 305 -17.41 6.67 -13.66
N SER A 306 -17.67 5.52 -13.05
CA SER A 306 -16.79 4.34 -13.08
C SER A 306 -17.23 3.33 -14.16
N MET A 307 -16.37 2.36 -14.51
CA MET A 307 -16.67 1.36 -15.56
C MET A 307 -17.88 0.48 -15.22
N MET A 308 -18.09 0.26 -13.92
CA MET A 308 -19.18 -0.53 -13.35
C MET A 308 -19.65 0.18 -12.07
N PRO A 309 -20.88 -0.07 -11.60
CA PRO A 309 -21.36 0.51 -10.35
C PRO A 309 -20.38 0.28 -9.20
N MET A 310 -20.12 1.33 -8.40
CA MET A 310 -19.09 1.32 -7.36
C MET A 310 -19.29 0.24 -6.28
N TRP A 311 -20.53 -0.16 -6.02
CA TRP A 311 -20.85 -1.27 -5.11
C TRP A 311 -20.21 -2.59 -5.55
N VAL A 312 -20.00 -2.83 -6.86
CA VAL A 312 -19.33 -4.04 -7.36
C VAL A 312 -17.89 -4.08 -6.86
N PHE A 313 -17.18 -2.95 -6.97
CA PHE A 313 -15.79 -2.83 -6.49
C PHE A 313 -15.71 -2.87 -4.97
N ALA A 314 -16.71 -2.33 -4.25
CA ALA A 314 -16.81 -2.47 -2.80
C ALA A 314 -16.95 -3.94 -2.37
N VAL A 315 -17.80 -4.73 -3.06
CA VAL A 315 -17.93 -6.17 -2.80
C VAL A 315 -16.60 -6.90 -3.07
N ILE A 316 -15.90 -6.58 -4.16
CA ILE A 316 -14.57 -7.15 -4.44
C ILE A 316 -13.59 -6.84 -3.30
N GLN A 317 -13.54 -5.59 -2.82
CA GLN A 317 -12.69 -5.21 -1.71
C GLN A 317 -13.05 -5.96 -0.41
N PHE A 318 -14.34 -6.13 -0.13
CA PHE A 318 -14.78 -6.90 1.02
C PHE A 318 -14.34 -8.36 0.96
N LEU A 319 -14.50 -9.01 -0.20
CA LEU A 319 -14.07 -10.40 -0.40
C LEU A 319 -12.56 -10.56 -0.22
N LEU A 320 -11.77 -9.61 -0.74
CA LEU A 320 -10.32 -9.57 -0.54
C LEU A 320 -9.96 -9.37 0.94
N LEU A 321 -10.64 -8.46 1.62
CA LEU A 321 -10.45 -8.21 3.04
C LEU A 321 -10.73 -9.47 3.88
N ALA A 322 -11.85 -10.13 3.61
CA ALA A 322 -12.21 -11.40 4.25
C ALA A 322 -11.17 -12.49 3.96
N TYR A 323 -10.72 -12.61 2.71
CA TYR A 323 -9.70 -13.57 2.32
C TYR A 323 -8.37 -13.34 3.08
N LEU A 324 -7.90 -12.10 3.13
CA LEU A 324 -6.68 -11.73 3.85
C LEU A 324 -6.82 -12.00 5.35
N GLY A 325 -7.97 -11.65 5.94
CA GLY A 325 -8.27 -11.89 7.35
C GLY A 325 -8.29 -13.38 7.72
N ILE A 326 -8.98 -14.21 6.93
CA ILE A 326 -9.02 -15.67 7.15
C ILE A 326 -7.62 -16.28 7.05
N ARG A 327 -6.84 -15.90 6.03
CA ARG A 327 -5.44 -16.37 5.88
C ARG A 327 -4.57 -15.99 7.07
N LEU A 328 -4.70 -14.77 7.59
CA LEU A 328 -3.97 -14.34 8.79
C LEU A 328 -4.38 -15.19 10.01
N LEU A 329 -5.68 -15.37 10.25
CA LEU A 329 -6.18 -16.16 11.39
C LEU A 329 -5.74 -17.64 11.32
N GLN A 330 -5.68 -18.21 10.12
CA GLN A 330 -5.17 -19.55 9.88
C GLN A 330 -3.67 -19.66 10.22
N GLU A 331 -2.85 -18.71 9.76
CA GLU A 331 -1.41 -18.70 10.03
C GLU A 331 -1.07 -18.50 11.52
N MET A 332 -1.91 -17.76 12.25
CA MET A 332 -1.76 -17.58 13.69
C MET A 332 -2.24 -18.77 14.54
N GLY A 333 -2.86 -19.78 13.91
CA GLY A 333 -3.41 -20.94 14.60
C GLY A 333 -4.65 -20.67 15.45
N VAL A 334 -5.25 -19.47 15.34
CA VAL A 334 -6.45 -19.09 16.12
C VAL A 334 -7.62 -20.03 15.81
N VAL A 335 -7.75 -20.46 14.55
CA VAL A 335 -8.75 -21.44 14.12
C VAL A 335 -8.58 -22.79 14.83
N ARG A 336 -7.33 -23.22 15.09
CA ARG A 336 -7.05 -24.46 15.83
C ARG A 336 -7.39 -24.32 17.32
N ILE A 337 -7.11 -23.16 17.92
CA ILE A 337 -7.44 -22.87 19.32
C ILE A 337 -8.97 -22.86 19.53
N TRP A 338 -9.71 -22.29 18.59
CA TRP A 338 -11.17 -22.31 18.59
C TRP A 338 -11.75 -23.72 18.40
N SER A 339 -11.19 -24.50 17.46
CA SER A 339 -11.59 -25.90 17.24
C SER A 339 -11.23 -26.85 18.39
N GLN A 340 -10.35 -26.45 19.31
CA GLN A 340 -10.00 -27.24 20.51
C GLN A 340 -10.83 -26.84 21.75
N LYS A 341 -11.51 -25.69 21.72
CA LYS A 341 -12.33 -25.18 22.83
C LYS A 341 -13.82 -25.50 22.70
N ASN A 342 -14.30 -25.80 21.49
CA ASN A 342 -15.64 -26.28 21.18
C ASN A 342 -15.61 -27.77 20.84
#